data_AF-F3AMA9-F1
#
_entry.id   AF-F3AMA9-F1
#
_cell.length_a   1.000
_cell.length_b   1.000
_cell.length_c   1.000
_cell.angle_alpha   90.00
_cell.angle_beta   90.00
_cell.angle_gamma   90.00
#
_symmetry.space_group_name_H-M   'P 1'
#
loop_
_entity.id
_entity.type
_entity.pdbx_description
1 polymer ?
#
loop_
_entity_poly.entity_id
_entity_poly.type
_entity_poly.pdbx_seq_one_letter_code
_entity_poly.pdbx_strand_id
1 'polypeptide(L)'
;MKRVEKKVEKRYFDQLPNINQFIKEYQFVWWIVGSFLLLAYGIKVFNVSISHDTEAMMVASRQLYNSWYSMGRFGLMFLKKVLGTYWFNPYVASFLMFATMMVNSVVWTYLLYWIGGEKKKWMKLLWIFPTFFFTSTIMAEQSGFLLQSYEVNIALLMVGIAILCLFQAFLGTSKRKWGWIAIALICSVIAFSVYQSLVPLFTAGVAICFLVLYDRMTVEMQEQMTAKFYFKTVGKFITFFLIAFVLYQVVNKAVLNFLGMETTSYIKDQIMWGTLPAKQCIKNILLHVRDSFLGKGIFYNSINGIVVSLTLGYSIFRMKRKEHCYILYCLAVIYCLISPFLMSLLMGNAPTARTQLLLPFVIGFFLQYLLVKVKEQEKKQFQYIYPVTVILVIFVTMNQSILTSRLYYTQYVQYKEDVRVAEKISDQIELLNLGEIPKEPIVFVGARAARKNPSCIPGNQLELIGKSFFEVSFGTEHGTWVMRNFMATLGYSYALPDGVQIAEAEQVAAEMPAWPTTGSVAMKNGIIIVKLS
;
A
#
# COMPACT_ATOMS: atom_id res chain seq x y z
N MET A 1 -30.23 50.81 -13.35
CA MET A 1 -29.02 50.02 -13.01
C MET A 1 -29.28 49.17 -11.76
N LYS A 2 -29.60 47.88 -11.94
CA LYS A 2 -29.68 46.93 -10.82
C LYS A 2 -28.25 46.60 -10.37
N ARG A 3 -27.91 46.93 -9.12
CA ARG A 3 -26.66 46.52 -8.48
C ARG A 3 -26.56 44.99 -8.56
N VAL A 4 -25.59 44.51 -9.32
CA VAL A 4 -25.13 43.12 -9.24
C VAL A 4 -24.55 42.94 -7.84
N GLU A 5 -25.33 42.37 -6.93
CA GLU A 5 -24.80 41.79 -5.70
C GLU A 5 -23.79 40.72 -6.11
N LYS A 6 -22.50 41.08 -6.10
CA LYS A 6 -21.43 40.08 -6.04
C LYS A 6 -21.69 39.29 -4.77
N LYS A 7 -22.28 38.09 -4.90
CA LYS A 7 -22.23 37.05 -3.87
C LYS A 7 -20.76 36.81 -3.56
N VAL A 8 -20.27 37.47 -2.51
CA VAL A 8 -18.97 37.15 -1.92
C VAL A 8 -19.09 35.71 -1.46
N GLU A 9 -18.44 34.79 -2.18
CA GLU A 9 -18.36 33.39 -1.80
C GLU A 9 -17.69 33.37 -0.42
N LYS A 10 -18.47 33.19 0.66
CA LYS A 10 -17.97 33.09 2.04
C LYS A 10 -16.89 32.00 2.06
N ARG A 11 -15.67 32.38 2.45
CA ARG A 11 -14.51 31.47 2.56
C ARG A 11 -14.38 31.05 4.01
N TYR A 12 -14.15 29.76 4.25
CA TYR A 12 -14.36 29.12 5.55
C TYR A 12 -13.07 28.84 6.32
N PHE A 13 -11.91 28.91 5.66
CA PHE A 13 -10.61 28.66 6.28
C PHE A 13 -9.63 29.81 6.08
N ASP A 14 -8.85 30.08 7.13
CA ASP A 14 -7.71 31.00 7.10
C ASP A 14 -6.60 30.51 6.15
N GLN A 15 -5.57 31.32 5.98
CA GLN A 15 -4.40 30.93 5.19
C GLN A 15 -3.76 29.66 5.76
N LEU A 16 -3.10 28.89 4.89
CA LEU A 16 -2.36 27.68 5.29
C LEU A 16 -1.33 28.05 6.38
N PRO A 17 -1.33 27.37 7.55
CA PRO A 17 -0.34 27.59 8.59
C PRO A 17 1.08 27.37 8.07
N ASN A 18 2.06 28.08 8.63
CA ASN A 18 3.45 27.89 8.21
C ASN A 18 3.91 26.46 8.54
N ILE A 19 4.23 25.67 7.51
CA ILE A 19 4.63 24.26 7.67
C ILE A 19 5.91 24.10 8.49
N ASN A 20 6.87 25.02 8.38
CA ASN A 20 8.10 24.97 9.17
C ASN A 20 7.82 25.22 10.65
N GLN A 21 6.88 26.12 10.95
CA GLN A 21 6.45 26.37 12.32
C GLN A 21 5.72 25.14 12.88
N PHE A 22 4.81 24.53 12.10
CA PHE A 22 4.12 23.30 12.47
C PHE A 22 5.11 22.17 12.79
N ILE A 23 6.11 21.94 11.92
CA ILE A 23 7.12 20.89 12.14
C ILE A 23 7.90 21.15 13.43
N LYS A 24 8.33 22.40 13.68
CA LYS A 24 9.08 22.77 14.89
C LYS A 24 8.25 22.62 16.16
N GLU A 25 6.99 23.04 16.13
CA GLU A 25 6.09 22.96 17.28
C GLU A 25 5.82 21.52 17.70
N TYR A 26 5.70 20.59 16.73
CA TYR A 26 5.40 19.18 16.98
C TYR A 26 6.61 18.26 16.81
N GLN A 27 7.83 18.74 17.04
CA GLN A 27 9.05 17.94 16.86
C GLN A 27 9.02 16.57 17.58
N PHE A 28 8.39 16.48 18.76
CA PHE A 28 8.27 15.23 19.50
C PHE A 28 7.46 14.16 18.74
N VAL A 29 6.46 14.58 17.95
CA VAL A 29 5.64 13.69 17.11
C VAL A 29 6.55 12.99 16.10
N TRP A 30 7.45 13.74 15.47
CA TRP A 30 8.36 13.20 14.46
C TRP A 30 9.41 12.27 15.06
N TRP A 31 9.86 12.52 16.28
CA TRP A 31 10.71 11.58 17.01
C TRP A 31 9.98 10.25 17.24
N ILE A 32 8.74 10.27 17.73
CA ILE A 32 7.94 9.05 17.93
C ILE A 32 7.71 8.31 16.61
N VAL A 33 7.26 9.02 15.57
CA VAL A 33 7.03 8.42 14.25
C VAL A 33 8.32 7.80 13.73
N GLY A 34 9.43 8.54 13.76
CA GLY A 34 10.74 8.06 13.31
C GLY A 34 11.21 6.83 14.07
N SER A 35 11.03 6.77 15.40
CA SER A 35 11.39 5.60 16.20
C SER A 35 10.58 4.36 15.83
N PHE A 36 9.26 4.49 15.65
CA PHE A 36 8.41 3.37 15.25
C PHE A 36 8.70 2.91 13.81
N LEU A 37 8.96 3.84 12.89
CA LEU A 37 9.38 3.48 11.54
C LEU A 37 10.73 2.78 11.55
N LEU A 38 11.69 3.23 12.36
CA LEU A 38 13.00 2.60 12.47
C LEU A 38 12.89 1.18 13.05
N LEU A 39 12.01 0.98 14.03
CA LEU A 39 11.72 -0.34 14.58
C LEU A 39 11.14 -1.29 13.51
N ALA A 40 10.20 -0.81 12.69
CA ALA A 40 9.52 -1.60 11.66
C ALA A 40 10.38 -1.84 10.41
N TYR A 41 11.12 -0.83 9.94
CA TYR A 41 11.81 -0.82 8.65
C TYR A 41 13.33 -0.70 8.75
N GLY A 42 13.91 -0.58 9.94
CA GLY A 42 15.36 -0.42 10.11
C GLY A 42 16.16 -1.54 9.43
N ILE A 43 15.66 -2.79 9.49
CA ILE A 43 16.28 -3.90 8.78
C ILE A 43 16.37 -3.69 7.26
N LYS A 44 15.38 -3.03 6.63
CA LYS A 44 15.40 -2.70 5.20
C LYS A 44 16.41 -1.62 4.84
N VAL A 45 16.68 -0.71 5.76
CA VAL A 45 17.67 0.37 5.58
C VAL A 45 19.10 -0.19 5.75
N PHE A 46 19.30 -1.07 6.74
CA PHE A 46 20.64 -1.55 7.10
C PHE A 46 21.05 -2.87 6.44
N ASN A 47 20.12 -3.63 5.86
CA ASN A 47 20.42 -4.90 5.18
C ASN A 47 19.86 -4.90 3.75
N VAL A 48 20.62 -5.51 2.84
CA VAL A 48 20.19 -5.74 1.47
C VAL A 48 19.49 -7.10 1.39
N SER A 49 18.24 -7.06 0.93
CA SER A 49 17.47 -8.23 0.52
C SER A 49 16.56 -7.80 -0.61
N ILE A 50 16.46 -8.64 -1.65
CA ILE A 50 15.51 -8.44 -2.74
C ILE A 50 14.27 -9.32 -2.54
N SER A 51 13.17 -8.93 -3.17
CA SER A 51 11.90 -9.67 -3.21
C SER A 51 11.57 -10.03 -4.65
N HIS A 52 10.56 -10.88 -4.84
CA HIS A 52 9.93 -11.14 -6.14
C HIS A 52 9.72 -9.87 -6.97
N ASP A 53 9.86 -10.04 -8.29
CA ASP A 53 9.90 -9.01 -9.34
C ASP A 53 11.15 -8.11 -9.31
N THR A 54 11.94 -8.08 -8.23
CA THR A 54 13.18 -7.29 -8.17
C THR A 54 14.27 -7.91 -9.02
N GLU A 55 14.36 -9.24 -9.04
CA GLU A 55 15.22 -10.01 -9.93
C GLU A 55 14.92 -9.70 -11.40
N ALA A 56 13.64 -9.60 -11.74
CA ALA A 56 13.21 -9.23 -13.08
C ALA A 56 13.58 -7.77 -13.41
N MET A 57 13.53 -6.86 -12.43
CA MET A 57 13.97 -5.48 -12.64
C MET A 57 15.48 -5.40 -12.92
N MET A 58 16.28 -6.27 -12.30
CA MET A 58 17.73 -6.28 -12.46
C MET A 58 18.16 -6.94 -13.78
N VAL A 59 17.49 -8.02 -14.18
CA VAL A 59 17.93 -8.88 -15.30
C VAL A 59 17.08 -8.73 -16.57
N ALA A 60 15.77 -8.51 -16.42
CA ALA A 60 14.78 -8.46 -17.49
C ALA A 60 13.92 -7.18 -17.44
N SER A 61 14.58 -6.04 -17.21
CA SER A 61 13.92 -4.76 -16.89
C SER A 61 12.90 -4.31 -17.94
N ARG A 62 13.21 -4.50 -19.23
CA ARG A 62 12.33 -4.12 -20.34
C ARG A 62 11.00 -4.88 -20.31
N GLN A 63 11.06 -6.20 -20.10
CA GLN A 63 9.87 -7.05 -20.00
C GLN A 63 9.01 -6.63 -18.80
N LEU A 64 9.64 -6.41 -17.64
CA LEU A 64 8.94 -5.95 -16.44
C LEU A 64 8.27 -4.57 -16.63
N TYR A 65 8.97 -3.61 -17.24
CA TYR A 65 8.41 -2.28 -17.45
C TYR A 65 7.30 -2.25 -18.49
N ASN A 66 7.42 -3.05 -19.54
CA ASN A 66 6.33 -3.23 -20.51
C ASN A 66 5.08 -3.82 -19.84
N SER A 67 5.25 -4.78 -18.92
CA SER A 67 4.11 -5.33 -18.18
C SER A 67 3.41 -4.25 -17.34
N TRP A 68 4.17 -3.32 -16.73
CA TRP A 68 3.58 -2.22 -15.96
C TRP A 68 2.84 -1.20 -16.82
N TYR A 69 3.34 -0.87 -18.01
CA TYR A 69 2.58 -0.05 -18.97
C TYR A 69 1.26 -0.75 -19.35
N SER A 70 1.30 -2.05 -19.66
CA SER A 70 0.10 -2.82 -20.01
C SER A 70 -0.93 -2.91 -18.88
N MET A 71 -0.48 -2.85 -17.62
CA MET A 71 -1.33 -2.78 -16.42
C MET A 71 -1.88 -1.35 -16.14
N GLY A 72 -1.59 -0.39 -17.02
CA GLY A 72 -1.98 1.01 -16.88
C GLY A 72 -1.22 1.78 -15.79
N ARG A 73 -0.02 1.31 -15.42
CA ARG A 73 0.85 1.93 -14.41
C ARG A 73 1.85 2.91 -15.02
N PHE A 74 1.40 3.77 -15.94
CA PHE A 74 2.29 4.72 -16.62
C PHE A 74 2.88 5.76 -15.67
N GLY A 75 2.18 6.13 -14.60
CA GLY A 75 2.66 7.06 -13.57
C GLY A 75 3.83 6.48 -12.79
N LEU A 76 3.82 5.17 -12.51
CA LEU A 76 4.96 4.48 -11.90
C LEU A 76 6.20 4.61 -12.79
N MET A 77 6.05 4.35 -14.09
CA MET A 77 7.16 4.48 -15.05
C MET A 77 7.64 5.92 -15.22
N PHE A 78 6.73 6.88 -15.22
CA PHE A 78 7.06 8.30 -15.24
C PHE A 78 7.88 8.69 -14.01
N LEU A 79 7.43 8.32 -12.80
CA LEU A 79 8.15 8.59 -11.56
C LEU A 79 9.54 7.96 -11.57
N LYS A 80 9.68 6.73 -12.05
CA LYS A 80 11.00 6.07 -12.16
C LYS A 80 11.99 6.83 -13.00
N LYS A 81 11.55 7.39 -14.13
CA LYS A 81 12.40 8.19 -15.01
C LYS A 81 12.78 9.52 -14.36
N VAL A 82 11.81 10.22 -13.76
CA VAL A 82 12.04 11.53 -13.13
C VAL A 82 12.91 11.43 -11.87
N LEU A 83 12.74 10.36 -11.10
CA LEU A 83 13.45 10.15 -9.84
C LEU A 83 14.79 9.44 -10.02
N GLY A 84 15.14 9.00 -11.24
CA GLY A 84 16.38 8.29 -11.52
C GLY A 84 16.42 6.85 -10.97
N THR A 85 15.29 6.27 -10.58
CA THR A 85 15.15 4.93 -10.01
C THR A 85 14.77 3.87 -11.06
N TYR A 86 15.10 4.17 -12.33
CA TYR A 86 14.99 3.23 -13.43
C TYR A 86 16.01 2.09 -13.30
N TRP A 87 17.20 2.37 -12.76
CA TRP A 87 18.15 1.32 -12.37
C TRP A 87 17.91 0.97 -10.90
N PHE A 88 17.86 -0.31 -10.59
CA PHE A 88 17.58 -0.75 -9.23
C PHE A 88 18.79 -0.51 -8.33
N ASN A 89 18.63 0.33 -7.32
CA ASN A 89 19.58 0.50 -6.23
C ASN A 89 18.84 0.25 -4.90
N PRO A 90 19.13 -0.86 -4.20
CA PRO A 90 18.39 -1.23 -3.00
C PRO A 90 18.56 -0.23 -1.86
N TYR A 91 19.74 0.40 -1.73
CA TYR A 91 20.00 1.39 -0.68
C TYR A 91 19.19 2.66 -0.89
N VAL A 92 19.22 3.19 -2.12
CA VAL A 92 18.46 4.39 -2.49
C VAL A 92 16.96 4.13 -2.34
N ALA A 93 16.47 2.98 -2.83
CA ALA A 93 15.07 2.60 -2.72
C ALA A 93 14.59 2.51 -1.25
N SER A 94 15.32 1.79 -0.39
CA SER A 94 15.00 1.67 1.04
C SER A 94 15.05 3.01 1.77
N PHE A 95 16.12 3.78 1.58
CA PHE A 95 16.29 5.06 2.26
C PHE A 95 15.22 6.08 1.84
N LEU A 96 14.97 6.23 0.54
CA LEU A 96 13.98 7.17 0.03
C LEU A 96 12.55 6.73 0.35
N MET A 97 12.27 5.42 0.39
CA MET A 97 11.01 4.89 0.93
C MET A 97 10.80 5.37 2.38
N PHE A 98 11.77 5.13 3.26
CA PHE A 98 11.70 5.54 4.68
C PHE A 98 11.53 7.06 4.82
N ALA A 99 12.36 7.85 4.13
CA ALA A 99 12.29 9.30 4.15
C ALA A 99 10.92 9.81 3.67
N THR A 100 10.36 9.20 2.63
CA THR A 100 9.06 9.60 2.08
C THR A 100 7.90 9.19 2.99
N MET A 101 8.00 8.09 3.74
CA MET A 101 7.03 7.76 4.80
C MET A 101 7.00 8.82 5.91
N MET A 102 8.16 9.36 6.30
CA MET A 102 8.23 10.48 7.24
C MET A 102 7.58 11.74 6.67
N VAL A 103 7.88 12.10 5.42
CA VAL A 103 7.25 13.26 4.76
C VAL A 103 5.74 13.08 4.61
N ASN A 104 5.26 11.88 4.25
CA ASN A 104 3.84 11.58 4.24
C ASN A 104 3.20 11.79 5.61
N SER A 105 3.86 11.31 6.66
CA SER A 105 3.36 11.48 8.04
C SER A 105 3.16 12.96 8.37
N VAL A 106 4.10 13.82 7.96
CA VAL A 106 3.98 15.29 8.13
C VAL A 106 2.82 15.85 7.31
N VAL A 107 2.74 15.53 6.01
CA VAL A 107 1.73 16.13 5.12
C VAL A 107 0.30 15.72 5.50
N TRP A 108 0.07 14.44 5.78
CA TRP A 108 -1.27 13.98 6.16
C TRP A 108 -1.71 14.52 7.52
N THR A 109 -0.82 14.57 8.51
CA THR A 109 -1.15 15.15 9.81
C THR A 109 -1.32 16.67 9.73
N TYR A 110 -0.52 17.37 8.93
CA TYR A 110 -0.68 18.80 8.64
C TYR A 110 -2.03 19.09 7.96
N LEU A 111 -2.44 18.26 7.01
CA LEU A 111 -3.75 18.37 6.35
C LEU A 111 -4.89 18.26 7.37
N LEU A 112 -4.88 17.22 8.20
CA LEU A 112 -5.90 17.01 9.24
C LEU A 112 -5.89 18.13 10.28
N TYR A 113 -4.69 18.59 10.65
CA TYR A 113 -4.49 19.72 11.55
C TYR A 113 -5.15 21.00 11.03
N TRP A 114 -4.82 21.39 9.80
CA TRP A 114 -5.32 22.62 9.21
C TRP A 114 -6.85 22.61 9.06
N ILE A 115 -7.41 21.47 8.62
CA ILE A 115 -8.87 21.31 8.50
C ILE A 115 -9.53 21.34 9.89
N GLY A 116 -8.95 20.67 10.88
CA GLY A 116 -9.49 20.55 12.24
C GLY A 116 -9.44 21.83 13.08
N GLY A 117 -8.58 22.79 12.71
CA GLY A 117 -8.42 24.07 13.43
C GLY A 117 -7.46 23.98 14.62
N GLU A 118 -7.05 25.15 15.16
CA GLU A 118 -6.04 25.29 16.22
C GLU A 118 -6.52 24.87 17.62
N LYS A 119 -7.19 23.73 17.75
CA LYS A 119 -7.46 23.15 19.07
C LYS A 119 -6.20 22.45 19.55
N LYS A 120 -5.49 23.11 20.48
CA LYS A 120 -4.26 22.61 21.15
C LYS A 120 -4.30 21.17 21.65
N LYS A 121 -5.50 20.59 21.79
CA LYS A 121 -5.79 19.22 22.24
C LYS A 121 -5.52 18.14 21.17
N TRP A 122 -5.67 18.42 19.87
CA TRP A 122 -5.43 17.47 18.77
C TRP A 122 -3.93 17.18 18.55
N MET A 123 -3.11 18.15 18.90
CA MET A 123 -1.73 18.27 18.50
C MET A 123 -0.78 17.24 19.13
N LYS A 124 -1.06 16.78 20.36
CA LYS A 124 -0.23 15.76 21.05
C LYS A 124 -0.49 14.33 20.55
N LEU A 125 -1.56 14.12 19.78
CA LEU A 125 -1.99 12.80 19.29
C LEU A 125 -1.66 12.58 17.82
N LEU A 126 -1.04 13.56 17.14
CA LEU A 126 -0.73 13.51 15.71
C LEU A 126 0.19 12.36 15.31
N TRP A 127 0.88 11.72 16.26
CA TRP A 127 1.73 10.55 15.99
C TRP A 127 0.91 9.27 15.77
N ILE A 128 -0.32 9.17 16.26
CA ILE A 128 -1.08 7.90 16.30
C ILE A 128 -1.46 7.41 14.90
N PHE A 129 -2.09 8.28 14.11
CA PHE A 129 -2.47 7.92 12.74
C PHE A 129 -1.27 7.46 11.90
N PRO A 130 -0.17 8.25 11.78
CA PRO A 130 0.95 7.84 10.94
C PRO A 130 1.67 6.60 11.45
N THR A 131 1.89 6.46 12.77
CA THR A 131 2.56 5.25 13.28
C THR A 131 1.70 4.00 13.04
N PHE A 132 0.40 4.07 13.31
CA PHE A 132 -0.50 2.94 13.10
C PHE A 132 -0.60 2.54 11.62
N PHE A 133 -0.67 3.52 10.72
CA PHE A 133 -0.75 3.25 9.28
C PHE A 133 0.56 2.67 8.73
N PHE A 134 1.68 3.38 8.91
CA PHE A 134 2.94 3.01 8.28
C PHE A 134 3.60 1.77 8.85
N THR A 135 3.38 1.45 10.13
CA THR A 135 3.95 0.23 10.74
C THR A 135 3.11 -1.01 10.48
N SER A 136 1.94 -0.90 9.85
CA SER A 136 1.08 -2.05 9.56
C SER A 136 1.78 -3.05 8.64
N THR A 137 1.53 -4.34 8.88
CA THR A 137 2.05 -5.43 8.04
C THR A 137 1.50 -5.38 6.61
N ILE A 138 0.31 -4.78 6.40
CA ILE A 138 -0.24 -4.48 5.08
C ILE A 138 0.62 -3.45 4.34
N MET A 139 1.00 -2.34 5.00
CA MET A 139 1.91 -1.35 4.42
C MET A 139 3.31 -1.93 4.21
N ALA A 140 3.73 -2.83 5.10
CA ALA A 140 4.99 -3.54 4.97
C ALA A 140 5.00 -4.47 3.74
N GLU A 141 3.92 -5.23 3.49
CA GLU A 141 3.84 -6.09 2.30
C GLU A 141 3.97 -5.26 1.01
N GLN A 142 3.30 -4.10 0.94
CA GLN A 142 3.44 -3.20 -0.21
C GLN A 142 4.85 -2.61 -0.32
N SER A 143 5.44 -2.23 0.80
CA SER A 143 6.78 -1.62 0.86
C SER A 143 7.91 -2.64 0.66
N GLY A 144 7.63 -3.93 0.85
CA GLY A 144 8.54 -5.03 0.60
C GLY A 144 8.88 -5.20 -0.87
N PHE A 145 8.04 -4.71 -1.79
CA PHE A 145 8.37 -4.55 -3.22
C PHE A 145 9.26 -3.32 -3.40
N LEU A 146 10.52 -3.47 -2.99
CA LEU A 146 11.51 -2.38 -2.93
C LEU A 146 11.69 -1.67 -4.28
N LEU A 147 11.51 -2.41 -5.36
CA LEU A 147 11.52 -1.93 -6.74
C LEU A 147 10.51 -0.82 -7.04
N GLN A 148 9.43 -0.67 -6.27
CA GLN A 148 8.39 0.36 -6.47
C GLN A 148 7.99 1.08 -5.17
N SER A 149 8.59 0.71 -4.03
CA SER A 149 8.15 1.16 -2.71
C SER A 149 8.32 2.68 -2.54
N TYR A 150 9.39 3.25 -3.07
CA TYR A 150 9.63 4.69 -3.07
C TYR A 150 8.58 5.44 -3.89
N GLU A 151 8.34 5.01 -5.13
CA GLU A 151 7.38 5.65 -6.05
C GLU A 151 5.95 5.57 -5.52
N VAL A 152 5.57 4.45 -4.92
CA VAL A 152 4.25 4.29 -4.27
C VAL A 152 4.11 5.25 -3.08
N ASN A 153 5.15 5.46 -2.28
CA ASN A 153 5.13 6.44 -1.19
C ASN A 153 5.07 7.89 -1.71
N ILE A 154 5.72 8.20 -2.84
CA ILE A 154 5.58 9.50 -3.51
C ILE A 154 4.15 9.69 -4.04
N ALA A 155 3.55 8.65 -4.62
CA ALA A 155 2.18 8.70 -5.08
C ALA A 155 1.18 8.88 -3.93
N LEU A 156 1.41 8.24 -2.78
CA LEU A 156 0.64 8.49 -1.55
C LEU A 156 0.78 9.95 -1.07
N LEU A 157 1.98 10.52 -1.16
CA LEU A 157 2.24 11.92 -0.83
C LEU A 157 1.48 12.85 -1.77
N MET A 158 1.48 12.55 -3.08
CA MET A 158 0.70 13.27 -4.08
C MET A 158 -0.80 13.23 -3.79
N VAL A 159 -1.34 12.12 -3.27
CA VAL A 159 -2.75 12.06 -2.83
C VAL A 159 -3.01 13.04 -1.69
N GLY A 160 -2.16 13.07 -0.66
CA GLY A 160 -2.28 14.02 0.46
C GLY A 160 -2.20 15.47 0.01
N ILE A 161 -1.24 15.80 -0.88
CA ILE A 161 -1.09 17.12 -1.48
C ILE A 161 -2.31 17.49 -2.32
N ALA A 162 -2.84 16.57 -3.13
CA ALA A 162 -4.02 16.81 -3.95
C ALA A 162 -5.23 17.19 -3.08
N ILE A 163 -5.48 16.43 -2.01
CA ILE A 163 -6.58 16.73 -1.09
C ILE A 163 -6.37 18.09 -0.42
N LEU A 164 -5.16 18.39 0.07
CA LEU A 164 -4.82 19.70 0.63
C LEU A 164 -5.13 20.84 -0.34
N CYS A 165 -4.67 20.71 -1.59
CA CYS A 165 -4.91 21.69 -2.64
C CYS A 165 -6.41 21.87 -2.92
N LEU A 166 -7.20 20.79 -2.92
CA LEU A 166 -8.65 20.88 -3.14
C LEU A 166 -9.39 21.56 -2.00
N PHE A 167 -9.04 21.25 -0.75
CA PHE A 167 -9.60 21.96 0.40
C PHE A 167 -9.24 23.45 0.35
N GLN A 168 -8.00 23.79 -0.04
CA GLN A 168 -7.58 25.18 -0.22
C GLN A 168 -8.30 25.87 -1.39
N ALA A 169 -8.59 25.16 -2.48
CA ALA A 169 -9.31 25.68 -3.64
C ALA A 169 -10.79 25.91 -3.37
N PHE A 170 -11.44 24.97 -2.67
CA PHE A 170 -12.90 24.95 -2.51
C PHE A 170 -13.39 25.66 -1.26
N LEU A 171 -12.60 25.68 -0.19
CA LEU A 171 -12.99 26.17 1.13
C LEU A 171 -12.01 27.22 1.70
N GLY A 172 -10.78 27.27 1.20
CA GLY A 172 -9.73 28.19 1.65
C GLY A 172 -9.85 29.63 1.14
N THR A 173 -8.97 30.49 1.66
CA THR A 173 -8.91 31.94 1.37
C THR A 173 -8.10 32.32 0.12
N SER A 174 -7.51 31.37 -0.60
CA SER A 174 -6.62 31.69 -1.74
C SER A 174 -7.34 32.32 -2.93
N LYS A 175 -6.75 33.35 -3.55
CA LYS A 175 -7.26 33.96 -4.80
C LYS A 175 -6.97 33.08 -6.04
N ARG A 176 -6.02 32.15 -5.96
CA ARG A 176 -5.54 31.30 -7.08
C ARG A 176 -6.21 29.93 -7.14
N LYS A 177 -7.55 29.87 -7.03
CA LYS A 177 -8.30 28.59 -6.94
C LYS A 177 -7.98 27.59 -8.07
N TRP A 178 -7.83 28.08 -9.30
CA TRP A 178 -7.59 27.21 -10.46
C TRP A 178 -6.18 26.62 -10.49
N GLY A 179 -5.19 27.34 -9.95
CA GLY A 179 -3.83 26.81 -9.80
C GLY A 179 -3.79 25.63 -8.81
N TRP A 180 -4.50 25.74 -7.69
CA TRP A 180 -4.64 24.64 -6.74
C TRP A 180 -5.35 23.42 -7.34
N ILE A 181 -6.44 23.65 -8.10
CA ILE A 181 -7.14 22.56 -8.80
C ILE A 181 -6.23 21.89 -9.84
N ALA A 182 -5.42 22.65 -10.57
CA ALA A 182 -4.48 22.11 -11.55
C ALA A 182 -3.40 21.24 -10.89
N ILE A 183 -2.81 21.70 -9.77
CA ILE A 183 -1.85 20.91 -8.99
C ILE A 183 -2.50 19.63 -8.49
N ALA A 184 -3.69 19.72 -7.89
CA ALA A 184 -4.44 18.56 -7.43
C ALA A 184 -4.69 17.56 -8.56
N LEU A 185 -5.07 18.05 -9.75
CA LEU A 185 -5.36 17.21 -10.91
C LEU A 185 -4.12 16.45 -11.39
N ILE A 186 -2.98 17.14 -11.51
CA ILE A 186 -1.70 16.53 -11.89
C ILE A 186 -1.30 15.47 -10.86
N CYS A 187 -1.33 15.80 -9.57
CA CYS A 187 -1.02 14.88 -8.49
C CYS A 187 -1.93 13.64 -8.50
N SER A 188 -3.25 13.83 -8.67
CA SER A 188 -4.21 12.72 -8.71
C SER A 188 -3.98 11.80 -9.92
N VAL A 189 -3.78 12.35 -11.12
CA VAL A 189 -3.57 11.54 -12.34
C VAL A 189 -2.29 10.70 -12.24
N ILE A 190 -1.20 11.29 -11.74
CA ILE A 190 0.04 10.54 -11.50
C ILE A 190 -0.18 9.48 -10.43
N ALA A 191 -0.79 9.83 -9.29
CA ALA A 191 -0.99 8.86 -8.21
C ALA A 191 -1.88 7.68 -8.62
N PHE A 192 -2.98 7.93 -9.33
CA PHE A 192 -3.90 6.91 -9.82
C PHE A 192 -3.26 5.95 -10.83
N SER A 193 -2.23 6.42 -11.54
CA SER A 193 -1.45 5.63 -12.51
C SER A 193 -0.18 5.01 -11.92
N VAL A 194 0.05 5.11 -10.61
CA VAL A 194 1.16 4.40 -9.94
C VAL A 194 0.66 3.09 -9.35
N TYR A 195 -0.42 3.14 -8.57
CA TYR A 195 -0.95 1.96 -7.90
C TYR A 195 -2.47 2.06 -7.71
N GLN A 196 -3.19 1.01 -8.11
CA GLN A 196 -4.66 1.00 -8.16
C GLN A 196 -5.34 1.36 -6.83
N SER A 197 -4.77 0.94 -5.70
CA SER A 197 -5.32 1.20 -4.36
C SER A 197 -5.30 2.69 -3.99
N LEU A 198 -4.56 3.54 -4.71
CA LEU A 198 -4.52 4.98 -4.44
C LEU A 198 -5.79 5.71 -4.91
N VAL A 199 -6.54 5.14 -5.86
CA VAL A 199 -7.85 5.66 -6.30
C VAL A 199 -8.87 5.66 -5.15
N PRO A 200 -9.18 4.52 -4.52
CA PRO A 200 -10.09 4.51 -3.37
C PRO A 200 -9.47 5.17 -2.13
N LEU A 201 -8.13 5.23 -1.99
CA LEU A 201 -7.49 5.95 -0.90
C LEU A 201 -7.75 7.46 -0.98
N PHE A 202 -7.74 8.04 -2.18
CA PHE A 202 -8.07 9.46 -2.37
C PHE A 202 -9.48 9.77 -1.88
N THR A 203 -10.47 8.96 -2.26
CA THR A 203 -11.87 9.19 -1.86
C THR A 203 -12.08 8.95 -0.36
N ALA A 204 -11.43 7.94 0.22
CA ALA A 204 -11.42 7.72 1.67
C ALA A 204 -10.77 8.89 2.43
N GLY A 205 -9.65 9.41 1.92
CA GLY A 205 -8.97 10.59 2.46
C GLY A 205 -9.85 11.84 2.45
N VAL A 206 -10.59 12.08 1.36
CA VAL A 206 -11.58 13.17 1.29
C VAL A 206 -12.70 12.98 2.30
N ALA A 207 -13.23 11.77 2.45
CA ALA A 207 -14.29 11.47 3.43
C ALA A 207 -13.80 11.66 4.88
N ILE A 208 -12.57 11.25 5.19
CA ILE A 208 -11.91 11.50 6.47
C ILE A 208 -11.77 13.01 6.74
N CYS A 209 -11.27 13.77 5.75
CA CYS A 209 -11.14 15.21 5.86
C CYS A 209 -12.51 15.89 6.03
N PHE A 210 -13.56 15.35 5.40
CA PHE A 210 -14.94 15.79 5.60
C PHE A 210 -15.43 15.56 7.03
N LEU A 211 -15.11 14.42 7.66
CA LEU A 211 -15.45 14.17 9.07
C LEU A 211 -14.81 15.20 10.02
N VAL A 212 -13.53 15.52 9.78
CA VAL A 212 -12.82 16.56 10.55
C VAL A 212 -13.42 17.95 10.31
N LEU A 213 -13.73 18.28 9.05
CA LEU A 213 -14.42 19.53 8.70
C LEU A 213 -15.79 19.62 9.40
N TYR A 214 -16.58 18.55 9.37
CA TYR A 214 -17.91 18.51 9.99
C TYR A 214 -17.83 18.84 11.48
N ASP A 215 -16.85 18.27 12.18
CA ASP A 215 -16.63 18.55 13.61
C ASP A 215 -16.24 19.99 13.88
N ARG A 216 -15.33 20.55 13.09
CA ARG A 216 -14.94 21.95 13.22
C ARG A 216 -16.15 22.87 13.02
N MET A 217 -16.92 22.65 11.96
CA MET A 217 -18.10 23.46 11.65
C MET A 217 -19.18 23.33 12.73
N THR A 218 -19.36 22.14 13.31
CA THR A 218 -20.32 21.89 14.40
C THR A 218 -19.99 22.69 15.66
N VAL A 219 -18.70 22.93 15.93
CA VAL A 219 -18.25 23.64 17.14
C VAL A 219 -18.06 25.13 16.91
N GLU A 220 -17.49 25.55 15.77
CA GLU A 220 -17.04 26.93 15.53
C GLU A 220 -18.01 27.76 14.68
N MET A 221 -18.87 27.13 13.87
CA MET A 221 -19.64 27.82 12.83
C MET A 221 -21.08 27.29 12.71
N GLN A 222 -21.78 27.10 13.83
CA GLN A 222 -23.13 26.52 13.89
C GLN A 222 -24.14 27.20 12.94
N GLU A 223 -24.14 28.53 12.83
CA GLU A 223 -25.06 29.29 11.97
C GLU A 223 -24.83 29.07 10.47
N GLN A 224 -23.67 28.54 10.07
CA GLN A 224 -23.29 28.37 8.65
C GLN A 224 -23.47 26.92 8.17
N MET A 225 -23.85 26.01 9.07
CA MET A 225 -23.96 24.55 8.88
C MET A 225 -25.12 24.10 7.99
N THR A 226 -25.47 24.78 6.90
CA THR A 226 -26.62 24.35 6.07
C THR A 226 -26.35 23.03 5.34
N ALA A 227 -27.37 22.17 5.20
CA ALA A 227 -27.26 20.95 4.39
C ALA A 227 -26.77 21.26 2.96
N LYS A 228 -27.23 22.40 2.40
CA LYS A 228 -26.79 22.93 1.11
C LYS A 228 -25.28 23.16 1.03
N PHE A 229 -24.64 23.65 2.08
CA PHE A 229 -23.19 23.82 2.13
C PHE A 229 -22.50 22.46 2.00
N TYR A 230 -22.89 21.48 2.81
CA TYR A 230 -22.27 20.15 2.77
C TYR A 230 -22.50 19.43 1.45
N PHE A 231 -23.72 19.42 0.91
CA PHE A 231 -24.00 18.83 -0.40
C PHE A 231 -23.20 19.50 -1.53
N LYS A 232 -23.08 20.84 -1.51
CA LYS A 232 -22.26 21.56 -2.50
C LYS A 232 -20.77 21.19 -2.36
N THR A 233 -20.27 21.08 -1.14
CA THR A 233 -18.87 20.69 -0.87
C THR A 233 -18.61 19.28 -1.36
N VAL A 234 -19.41 18.30 -0.95
CA VAL A 234 -19.32 16.90 -1.41
C VAL A 234 -19.43 16.81 -2.94
N GLY A 235 -20.38 17.54 -3.55
CA GLY A 235 -20.54 17.59 -5.00
C GLY A 235 -19.31 18.11 -5.74
N LYS A 236 -18.61 19.13 -5.21
CA LYS A 236 -17.34 19.62 -5.78
C LYS A 236 -16.26 18.54 -5.76
N PHE A 237 -16.11 17.81 -4.64
CA PHE A 237 -15.12 16.74 -4.52
C PHE A 237 -15.44 15.54 -5.43
N ILE A 238 -16.71 15.13 -5.51
CA ILE A 238 -17.16 14.06 -6.42
C ILE A 238 -16.88 14.47 -7.88
N THR A 239 -17.24 15.69 -8.26
CA THR A 239 -17.01 16.21 -9.62
C THR A 239 -15.53 16.20 -9.97
N PHE A 240 -14.67 16.68 -9.06
CA PHE A 240 -13.22 16.63 -9.25
C PHE A 240 -12.71 15.20 -9.40
N PHE A 241 -13.13 14.29 -8.52
CA PHE A 241 -12.73 12.88 -8.58
C PHE A 241 -13.07 12.25 -9.94
N LEU A 242 -14.30 12.46 -10.44
CA LEU A 242 -14.72 11.96 -11.74
C LEU A 242 -13.87 12.52 -12.87
N ILE A 243 -13.58 13.82 -12.86
CA ILE A 243 -12.69 14.46 -13.85
C ILE A 243 -11.29 13.86 -13.79
N ALA A 244 -10.70 13.74 -12.60
CA ALA A 244 -9.36 13.19 -12.42
C ALA A 244 -9.28 11.72 -12.85
N PHE A 245 -10.29 10.92 -12.53
CA PHE A 245 -10.36 9.52 -12.92
C PHE A 245 -10.52 9.35 -14.43
N VAL A 246 -11.42 10.10 -15.07
CA VAL A 246 -11.59 10.10 -16.53
C VAL A 246 -10.30 10.53 -17.21
N LEU A 247 -9.66 11.60 -16.73
CA LEU A 247 -8.40 12.06 -17.30
C LEU A 247 -7.30 11.00 -17.17
N TYR A 248 -7.18 10.34 -16.02
CA TYR A 248 -6.27 9.21 -15.85
C TYR A 248 -6.52 8.11 -16.89
N GLN A 249 -7.78 7.71 -17.12
CA GLN A 249 -8.13 6.69 -18.11
C GLN A 249 -7.81 7.12 -19.54
N VAL A 250 -8.08 8.39 -19.88
CA VAL A 250 -7.76 8.96 -21.20
C VAL A 250 -6.25 8.98 -21.44
N VAL A 251 -5.47 9.44 -20.45
CA VAL A 251 -4.01 9.45 -20.55
C VAL A 251 -3.47 8.03 -20.64
N ASN A 252 -4.00 7.08 -19.88
CA ASN A 252 -3.62 5.67 -19.97
C ASN A 252 -3.80 5.15 -21.40
N LYS A 253 -4.97 5.37 -22.00
CA LYS A 253 -5.27 4.95 -23.37
C LYS A 253 -4.34 5.63 -24.39
N ALA A 254 -4.04 6.92 -24.21
CA ALA A 254 -3.11 7.63 -25.08
C ALA A 254 -1.68 7.08 -25.00
N VAL A 255 -1.20 6.76 -23.80
CA VAL A 255 0.13 6.15 -23.58
C VAL A 255 0.21 4.77 -24.24
N LEU A 256 -0.81 3.93 -24.07
CA LEU A 256 -0.86 2.60 -24.69
C LEU A 256 -0.87 2.68 -26.21
N ASN A 257 -1.69 3.56 -26.79
CA ASN A 257 -1.72 3.79 -28.23
C ASN A 257 -0.37 4.27 -28.77
N PHE A 258 0.30 5.21 -28.06
CA PHE A 258 1.62 5.71 -28.45
C PHE A 258 2.69 4.61 -28.40
N LEU A 259 2.58 3.68 -27.45
CA LEU A 259 3.51 2.57 -27.28
C LEU A 259 3.18 1.35 -28.15
N GLY A 260 2.05 1.36 -28.88
CA GLY A 260 1.58 0.20 -29.64
C GLY A 260 1.27 -1.01 -28.75
N MET A 261 0.82 -0.77 -27.51
CA MET A 261 0.56 -1.82 -26.51
C MET A 261 -0.94 -1.93 -26.23
N GLU A 262 -1.37 -3.14 -25.84
CA GLU A 262 -2.74 -3.38 -25.36
C GLU A 262 -2.78 -3.53 -23.84
N THR A 263 -3.96 -3.29 -23.25
CA THR A 263 -4.18 -3.54 -21.82
C THR A 263 -4.21 -5.03 -21.53
N THR A 264 -3.46 -5.48 -20.53
CA THR A 264 -3.56 -6.85 -20.04
C THR A 264 -4.80 -7.05 -19.16
N SER A 265 -5.32 -8.28 -19.14
CA SER A 265 -6.49 -8.69 -18.36
C SER A 265 -6.22 -8.89 -16.87
N TYR A 266 -5.08 -8.45 -16.33
CA TYR A 266 -4.63 -8.73 -14.96
C TYR A 266 -5.72 -8.58 -13.87
N ILE A 267 -6.53 -7.52 -13.94
CA ILE A 267 -7.64 -7.31 -12.99
C ILE A 267 -8.85 -8.18 -13.35
N LYS A 268 -9.16 -8.33 -14.65
CA LYS A 268 -10.29 -9.17 -15.10
C LYS A 268 -10.11 -10.62 -14.67
N ASP A 269 -8.87 -11.12 -14.72
CA ASP A 269 -8.53 -12.49 -14.34
C ASP A 269 -8.68 -12.73 -12.82
N GLN A 270 -8.73 -11.66 -12.02
CA GLN A 270 -8.96 -11.72 -10.57
C GLN A 270 -10.43 -11.52 -10.17
N ILE A 271 -11.31 -11.16 -11.12
CA ILE A 271 -12.74 -10.99 -10.85
C ILE A 271 -13.40 -12.38 -10.86
N MET A 272 -13.95 -12.75 -9.70
CA MET A 272 -14.65 -14.03 -9.51
C MET A 272 -16.14 -13.95 -9.83
N TRP A 273 -16.69 -12.75 -10.02
CA TRP A 273 -18.07 -12.56 -10.46
C TRP A 273 -18.27 -13.15 -11.85
N GLY A 274 -19.31 -13.96 -12.02
CA GLY A 274 -19.56 -14.67 -13.28
C GLY A 274 -18.78 -16.00 -13.41
N THR A 275 -17.64 -16.12 -12.73
CA THR A 275 -16.85 -17.37 -12.65
C THR A 275 -17.33 -18.28 -11.52
N LEU A 276 -17.62 -17.71 -10.35
CA LEU A 276 -18.20 -18.41 -9.21
C LEU A 276 -19.68 -18.03 -9.00
N PRO A 277 -20.48 -18.89 -8.36
CA PRO A 277 -21.83 -18.53 -7.94
C PRO A 277 -21.83 -17.28 -7.06
N ALA A 278 -22.77 -16.36 -7.28
CA ALA A 278 -22.85 -15.09 -6.54
C ALA A 278 -22.87 -15.29 -5.01
N LYS A 279 -23.55 -16.35 -4.53
CA LYS A 279 -23.57 -16.73 -3.10
C LYS A 279 -22.16 -17.01 -2.56
N GLN A 280 -21.29 -17.63 -3.35
CA GLN A 280 -19.91 -17.90 -2.96
C GLN A 280 -19.08 -16.62 -2.94
N CYS A 281 -19.24 -15.73 -3.92
CA CYS A 281 -18.58 -14.41 -3.91
C CYS A 281 -18.96 -13.60 -2.66
N ILE A 282 -20.26 -13.52 -2.35
CA ILE A 282 -20.75 -12.85 -1.13
C ILE A 282 -20.15 -13.50 0.13
N LYS A 283 -20.12 -14.84 0.20
CA LYS A 283 -19.50 -15.56 1.31
C LYS A 283 -18.02 -15.20 1.44
N ASN A 284 -17.25 -15.17 0.36
CA ASN A 284 -15.83 -14.81 0.37
C ASN A 284 -15.62 -13.37 0.90
N ILE A 285 -16.43 -12.42 0.44
CA ILE A 285 -16.38 -11.03 0.92
C ILE A 285 -16.68 -10.97 2.43
N LEU A 286 -17.73 -11.63 2.90
CA LEU A 286 -18.10 -11.64 4.32
C LEU A 286 -17.02 -12.31 5.19
N LEU A 287 -16.40 -13.39 4.70
CA LEU A 287 -15.27 -14.03 5.37
C LEU A 287 -14.08 -13.08 5.47
N HIS A 288 -13.77 -12.36 4.39
CA HIS A 288 -12.70 -11.36 4.38
C HIS A 288 -12.95 -10.22 5.36
N VAL A 289 -14.15 -9.64 5.38
CA VAL A 289 -14.55 -8.60 6.34
C VAL A 289 -14.43 -9.11 7.78
N ARG A 290 -14.95 -10.32 8.04
CA ARG A 290 -14.86 -10.97 9.35
C ARG A 290 -13.41 -11.14 9.78
N ASP A 291 -12.57 -11.72 8.91
CA ASP A 291 -11.18 -12.05 9.25
C ASP A 291 -10.33 -10.78 9.45
N SER A 292 -10.65 -9.70 8.72
CA SER A 292 -10.04 -8.37 8.88
C SER A 292 -10.33 -7.72 10.23
N PHE A 293 -11.54 -7.92 10.78
CA PHE A 293 -11.94 -7.35 12.07
C PHE A 293 -11.63 -8.25 13.27
N LEU A 294 -11.62 -9.57 13.08
CA LEU A 294 -11.21 -10.51 14.13
C LEU A 294 -9.69 -10.61 14.28
N GLY A 295 -8.92 -10.08 13.33
CA GLY A 295 -7.46 -10.08 13.41
C GLY A 295 -6.85 -11.45 13.10
N LYS A 296 -7.34 -12.12 12.05
CA LYS A 296 -6.80 -13.44 11.66
C LYS A 296 -5.55 -13.29 10.80
N GLY A 297 -4.52 -14.08 11.09
CA GLY A 297 -3.25 -14.04 10.38
C GLY A 297 -2.41 -12.82 10.75
N ILE A 298 -1.33 -12.58 10.00
CA ILE A 298 -0.35 -11.53 10.34
C ILE A 298 -0.74 -10.14 9.81
N PHE A 299 -1.68 -10.06 8.88
CA PHE A 299 -2.05 -8.81 8.19
C PHE A 299 -3.14 -8.01 8.89
N TYR A 300 -3.85 -8.62 9.83
CA TYR A 300 -5.00 -8.02 10.51
C TYR A 300 -4.80 -8.03 12.03
N ASN A 301 -5.39 -7.05 12.71
CA ASN A 301 -5.32 -6.91 14.16
C ASN A 301 -6.74 -6.79 14.72
N SER A 302 -7.06 -7.49 15.80
CA SER A 302 -8.39 -7.47 16.42
C SER A 302 -8.79 -6.07 16.93
N ILE A 303 -7.83 -5.16 17.11
CA ILE A 303 -8.09 -3.73 17.36
C ILE A 303 -8.96 -3.09 16.27
N ASN A 304 -8.89 -3.60 15.04
CA ASN A 304 -9.71 -3.13 13.92
C ASN A 304 -11.21 -3.23 14.28
N GLY A 305 -11.66 -4.41 14.73
CA GLY A 305 -13.05 -4.63 15.14
C GLY A 305 -13.47 -3.75 16.32
N ILE A 306 -12.57 -3.53 17.29
CA ILE A 306 -12.82 -2.65 18.44
C ILE A 306 -13.01 -1.20 17.99
N VAL A 307 -12.09 -0.67 17.17
CA VAL A 307 -12.15 0.72 16.67
C VAL A 307 -13.41 0.94 15.83
N VAL A 308 -13.78 -0.01 14.97
CA VAL A 308 -15.02 0.06 14.19
C VAL A 308 -16.24 0.08 15.11
N SER A 309 -16.30 -0.81 16.11
CA SER A 309 -17.41 -0.88 17.05
C SER A 309 -17.56 0.40 17.86
N LEU A 310 -16.45 0.98 18.36
CA LEU A 310 -16.44 2.25 19.07
C LEU A 310 -16.86 3.41 18.16
N THR A 311 -16.44 3.42 16.90
CA THR A 311 -16.83 4.43 15.91
C THR A 311 -18.32 4.39 15.62
N LEU A 312 -18.90 3.20 15.45
CA LEU A 312 -20.34 3.02 15.27
C LEU A 312 -21.12 3.43 16.52
N GLY A 313 -20.66 3.01 17.71
CA GLY A 313 -21.26 3.41 18.99
C GLY A 313 -21.25 4.93 19.20
N TYR A 314 -20.13 5.58 18.91
CA TYR A 314 -20.01 7.04 18.96
C TYR A 314 -20.94 7.73 17.95
N SER A 315 -21.08 7.17 16.74
CA SER A 315 -21.99 7.70 15.73
C SER A 315 -23.46 7.57 16.13
N ILE A 316 -23.86 6.45 16.74
CA ILE A 316 -25.21 6.26 17.31
C ILE A 316 -25.47 7.25 18.45
N PHE A 317 -24.47 7.48 19.31
CA PHE A 317 -24.57 8.48 20.38
C PHE A 317 -24.83 9.89 19.83
N ARG A 318 -24.11 10.30 18.77
CA ARG A 318 -24.34 11.59 18.10
C ARG A 318 -25.71 11.66 17.41
N MET A 319 -26.15 10.57 16.79
CA MET A 319 -27.50 10.49 16.21
C MET A 319 -28.58 10.76 17.25
N LYS A 320 -28.44 10.22 18.48
CA LYS A 320 -29.38 10.49 19.58
C LYS A 320 -29.38 11.95 20.04
N ARG A 321 -28.27 12.68 19.86
CA ARG A 321 -28.17 14.12 20.15
C ARG A 321 -28.80 15.01 19.07
N LYS A 322 -29.29 14.44 17.96
CA LYS A 322 -29.94 15.15 16.84
C LYS A 322 -29.11 16.35 16.34
N GLU A 323 -27.80 16.17 16.24
CA GLU A 323 -26.92 17.21 15.71
C GLU A 323 -27.31 17.61 14.27
N HIS A 324 -27.13 18.89 13.93
CA HIS A 324 -27.54 19.42 12.65
C HIS A 324 -26.78 18.74 11.49
N CYS A 325 -27.50 18.26 10.47
CA CYS A 325 -26.93 17.53 9.33
C CYS A 325 -26.19 16.22 9.66
N TYR A 326 -26.50 15.56 10.80
CA TYR A 326 -25.82 14.32 11.23
C TYR A 326 -25.87 13.18 10.20
N ILE A 327 -26.87 13.14 9.32
CA ILE A 327 -26.99 12.10 8.28
C ILE A 327 -25.75 12.11 7.37
N LEU A 328 -25.23 13.29 7.03
CA LEU A 328 -24.03 13.41 6.17
C LEU A 328 -22.78 12.92 6.90
N TYR A 329 -22.68 13.17 8.20
CA TYR A 329 -21.64 12.58 9.05
C TYR A 329 -21.74 11.05 9.05
N CYS A 330 -22.94 10.49 9.24
CA CYS A 330 -23.15 9.04 9.22
C CYS A 330 -22.80 8.42 7.87
N LEU A 331 -23.19 9.05 6.76
CA LEU A 331 -22.83 8.59 5.41
C LEU A 331 -21.31 8.60 5.19
N ALA A 332 -20.61 9.64 5.66
CA ALA A 332 -19.15 9.69 5.59
C ALA A 332 -18.48 8.60 6.44
N VAL A 333 -18.99 8.34 7.66
CA VAL A 333 -18.50 7.22 8.50
C VAL A 333 -18.73 5.88 7.81
N ILE A 334 -19.94 5.62 7.30
CA ILE A 334 -20.27 4.38 6.59
C ILE A 334 -19.37 4.20 5.37
N TYR A 335 -19.16 5.26 4.59
CA TYR A 335 -18.27 5.23 3.44
C TYR A 335 -16.83 4.89 3.85
N CYS A 336 -16.29 5.54 4.89
CA CYS A 336 -14.97 5.23 5.42
C CYS A 336 -14.86 3.75 5.81
N LEU A 337 -15.87 3.18 6.48
CA LEU A 337 -15.88 1.78 6.90
C LEU A 337 -16.01 0.77 5.76
N ILE A 338 -16.70 1.14 4.67
CA ILE A 338 -16.84 0.29 3.46
C ILE A 338 -15.60 0.42 2.56
N SER A 339 -14.95 1.58 2.54
CA SER A 339 -13.86 1.90 1.60
C SER A 339 -12.71 0.88 1.54
N PRO A 340 -12.25 0.25 2.64
CA PRO A 340 -11.19 -0.76 2.60
C PRO A 340 -11.57 -2.05 1.85
N PHE A 341 -12.87 -2.30 1.68
CA PHE A 341 -13.41 -3.51 1.07
C PHE A 341 -13.92 -3.27 -0.36
N LEU A 342 -13.74 -2.08 -0.94
CA LEU A 342 -14.16 -1.79 -2.32
C LEU A 342 -13.52 -2.73 -3.34
N MET A 343 -12.24 -3.08 -3.16
CA MET A 343 -11.57 -4.07 -4.01
C MET A 343 -12.15 -5.47 -3.82
N SER A 344 -12.50 -5.85 -2.58
CA SER A 344 -13.15 -7.13 -2.32
C SER A 344 -14.53 -7.23 -2.98
N LEU A 345 -15.29 -6.13 -2.94
CA LEU A 345 -16.58 -6.01 -3.63
C LEU A 345 -16.41 -6.10 -5.15
N LEU A 346 -15.41 -5.42 -5.71
CA LEU A 346 -15.12 -5.46 -7.15
C LEU A 346 -14.72 -6.86 -7.62
N MET A 347 -13.87 -7.55 -6.86
CA MET A 347 -13.31 -8.84 -7.23
C MET A 347 -14.22 -10.02 -6.89
N GLY A 348 -15.18 -9.87 -5.97
CA GLY A 348 -15.98 -10.99 -5.48
C GLY A 348 -15.17 -11.97 -4.62
N ASN A 349 -14.02 -11.54 -4.10
CA ASN A 349 -13.10 -12.33 -3.29
C ASN A 349 -12.19 -11.44 -2.45
N ALA A 350 -11.46 -12.01 -1.48
CA ALA A 350 -10.42 -11.29 -0.74
C ALA A 350 -9.27 -10.89 -1.70
N PRO A 351 -8.87 -9.62 -1.77
CA PRO A 351 -7.74 -9.19 -2.56
C PRO A 351 -6.43 -9.44 -1.80
N THR A 352 -5.28 -9.46 -2.50
CA THR A 352 -3.96 -9.56 -1.86
C THR A 352 -3.76 -8.47 -0.81
N ALA A 353 -3.13 -8.79 0.33
CA ALA A 353 -2.93 -7.92 1.49
C ALA A 353 -2.32 -6.58 1.09
N ARG A 354 -1.32 -6.57 0.19
CA ARG A 354 -0.66 -5.36 -0.33
C ARG A 354 -1.61 -4.34 -1.00
N THR A 355 -2.80 -4.75 -1.42
CA THR A 355 -3.80 -3.85 -2.02
C THR A 355 -4.72 -3.20 -0.98
N GLN A 356 -4.70 -3.68 0.27
CA GLN A 356 -5.61 -3.27 1.34
C GLN A 356 -5.10 -2.08 2.17
N LEU A 357 -4.29 -1.21 1.58
CA LEU A 357 -3.69 -0.03 2.24
C LEU A 357 -4.72 0.86 2.96
N LEU A 358 -5.95 0.87 2.47
CA LEU A 358 -7.04 1.65 3.05
C LEU A 358 -7.43 1.19 4.45
N LEU A 359 -7.30 -0.12 4.77
CA LEU A 359 -7.69 -0.65 6.07
C LEU A 359 -6.88 -0.02 7.21
N PRO A 360 -5.53 -0.12 7.24
CA PRO A 360 -4.74 0.51 8.30
C PRO A 360 -4.84 2.04 8.25
N PHE A 361 -5.07 2.65 7.07
CA PHE A 361 -5.26 4.09 6.92
C PHE A 361 -6.54 4.57 7.64
N VAL A 362 -7.68 3.96 7.35
CA VAL A 362 -8.97 4.32 7.95
C VAL A 362 -9.01 4.00 9.43
N ILE A 363 -8.52 2.82 9.84
CA ILE A 363 -8.49 2.43 11.25
C ILE A 363 -7.56 3.34 12.04
N GLY A 364 -6.37 3.65 11.52
CA GLY A 364 -5.43 4.58 12.15
C GLY A 364 -6.05 5.97 12.35
N PHE A 365 -6.82 6.45 11.36
CA PHE A 365 -7.53 7.72 11.48
C PHE A 365 -8.60 7.64 12.58
N PHE A 366 -9.47 6.64 12.56
CA PHE A 366 -10.53 6.52 13.57
C PHE A 366 -9.99 6.33 14.98
N LEU A 367 -8.88 5.60 15.13
CA LEU A 367 -8.20 5.46 16.41
C LEU A 367 -7.77 6.82 16.95
N GLN A 368 -7.08 7.63 16.15
CA GLN A 368 -6.69 9.00 16.53
C GLN A 368 -7.92 9.87 16.79
N TYR A 369 -8.91 9.85 15.90
CA TYR A 369 -10.12 10.64 15.96
C TYR A 369 -10.91 10.39 17.26
N LEU A 370 -11.16 9.11 17.60
CA LEU A 370 -11.86 8.74 18.84
C LEU A 370 -11.08 9.15 20.09
N LEU A 371 -9.75 8.99 20.10
CA LEU A 371 -8.89 9.42 21.21
C LEU A 371 -8.95 10.93 21.44
N VAL A 372 -9.03 11.71 20.37
CA VAL A 372 -9.27 13.15 20.50
C VAL A 372 -10.63 13.42 21.15
N LYS A 373 -11.70 12.70 20.74
CA LYS A 373 -13.03 12.86 21.36
C LYS A 373 -13.07 12.49 22.83
N VAL A 374 -12.34 11.47 23.23
CA VAL A 374 -12.12 11.10 24.63
C VAL A 374 -11.43 12.25 25.38
N LYS A 375 -10.37 12.83 24.80
CA LYS A 375 -9.62 13.94 25.41
C LYS A 375 -10.40 15.24 25.52
N GLU A 376 -11.35 15.47 24.61
CA GLU A 376 -12.24 16.63 24.63
C GLU A 376 -13.28 16.57 25.77
N GLN A 377 -13.53 15.39 26.37
CA GLN A 377 -14.49 15.27 27.48
C GLN A 377 -13.93 15.83 28.79
N GLU A 378 -14.76 16.61 29.50
CA GLU A 378 -14.39 17.24 30.77
C GLU A 378 -14.69 16.38 32.00
N LYS A 379 -15.52 15.34 31.86
CA LYS A 379 -15.89 14.47 33.00
C LYS A 379 -14.64 13.75 33.55
N LYS A 380 -14.52 13.69 34.88
CA LYS A 380 -13.37 13.11 35.61
C LYS A 380 -12.97 11.72 35.13
N GLN A 381 -13.93 10.84 34.81
CA GLN A 381 -13.65 9.50 34.29
C GLN A 381 -12.78 9.50 33.03
N PHE A 382 -12.96 10.46 32.11
CA PHE A 382 -12.20 10.54 30.87
C PHE A 382 -10.76 11.03 31.09
N GLN A 383 -10.47 11.66 32.23
CA GLN A 383 -9.10 12.02 32.62
C GLN A 383 -8.25 10.76 32.90
N TYR A 384 -8.86 9.67 33.35
CA TYR A 384 -8.20 8.38 33.57
C TYR A 384 -8.26 7.46 32.33
N ILE A 385 -9.38 7.46 31.58
CA ILE A 385 -9.52 6.65 30.35
C ILE A 385 -8.51 7.09 29.29
N TYR A 386 -8.28 8.40 29.15
CA TYR A 386 -7.36 8.95 28.16
C TYR A 386 -5.93 8.38 28.25
N PRO A 387 -5.19 8.51 29.38
CA PRO A 387 -3.82 8.00 29.46
C PRO A 387 -3.75 6.47 29.30
N VAL A 388 -4.71 5.73 29.85
CA VAL A 388 -4.79 4.27 29.68
C VAL A 388 -4.94 3.91 28.19
N THR A 389 -5.82 4.59 27.46
CA THR A 389 -6.03 4.34 26.03
C THR A 389 -4.78 4.71 25.22
N VAL A 390 -4.09 5.79 25.56
CA VAL A 390 -2.81 6.16 24.91
C VAL A 390 -1.75 5.07 25.12
N ILE A 391 -1.62 4.54 26.34
CA ILE A 391 -0.70 3.43 26.65
C ILE A 391 -1.05 2.19 25.83
N LEU A 392 -2.34 1.83 25.74
CA LEU A 392 -2.79 0.72 24.91
C LEU A 392 -2.44 0.92 23.44
N VAL A 393 -2.59 2.13 22.89
CA VAL A 393 -2.19 2.43 21.51
C VAL A 393 -0.68 2.29 21.30
N ILE A 394 0.14 2.71 22.27
CA ILE A 394 1.59 2.49 22.23
C ILE A 394 1.90 0.99 22.14
N PHE A 395 1.30 0.17 23.02
CA PHE A 395 1.51 -1.28 23.00
C PHE A 395 1.05 -1.94 21.70
N VAL A 396 -0.12 -1.56 21.18
CA VAL A 396 -0.63 -2.08 19.90
C VAL A 396 0.30 -1.70 18.75
N THR A 397 0.72 -0.45 18.68
CA THR A 397 1.64 0.04 17.64
C THR A 397 3.02 -0.62 17.74
N MET A 398 3.51 -0.82 18.97
CA MET A 398 4.76 -1.54 19.25
C MET A 398 4.69 -2.99 18.78
N ASN A 399 3.64 -3.72 19.15
CA ASN A 399 3.45 -5.10 18.71
C ASN A 399 3.34 -5.20 17.17
N GLN A 400 2.62 -4.27 16.55
CA GLN A 400 2.52 -4.19 15.10
C GLN A 400 3.89 -3.92 14.45
N SER A 401 4.69 -3.02 15.02
CA SER A 401 6.03 -2.71 14.52
C SER A 401 6.99 -3.88 14.67
N ILE A 402 6.92 -4.62 15.79
CA ILE A 402 7.70 -5.85 16.02
C ILE A 402 7.31 -6.92 14.98
N LEU A 403 6.02 -7.11 14.72
CA LEU A 403 5.55 -8.07 13.71
C LEU A 403 6.01 -7.69 12.30
N THR A 404 5.95 -6.41 11.94
CA THR A 404 6.48 -5.91 10.66
C THR A 404 8.00 -6.12 10.56
N SER A 405 8.74 -5.83 11.62
CA SER A 405 10.19 -6.10 11.68
C SER A 405 10.49 -7.60 11.51
N ARG A 406 9.68 -8.47 12.14
CA ARG A 406 9.77 -9.94 12.01
C ARG A 406 9.44 -10.43 10.60
N LEU A 407 8.50 -9.80 9.89
CA LEU A 407 8.21 -10.09 8.49
C LEU A 407 9.44 -9.83 7.61
N TYR A 408 10.11 -8.70 7.78
CA TYR A 408 11.33 -8.41 7.03
C TYR A 408 12.54 -9.22 7.49
N TYR A 409 12.63 -9.57 8.77
CA TYR A 409 13.61 -10.56 9.23
C TYR A 409 13.40 -11.90 8.54
N THR A 410 12.15 -12.34 8.40
CA THR A 410 11.80 -13.56 7.67
C THR A 410 12.25 -13.49 6.21
N GLN A 411 12.03 -12.35 5.55
CA GLN A 411 12.55 -12.12 4.20
C GLN A 411 14.08 -12.15 4.14
N TYR A 412 14.77 -11.52 5.08
CA TYR A 412 16.22 -11.53 5.11
C TYR A 412 16.79 -12.94 5.26
N VAL A 413 16.25 -13.74 6.19
CA VAL A 413 16.66 -15.14 6.39
C VAL A 413 16.34 -15.99 5.16
N GLN A 414 15.16 -15.80 4.56
CA GLN A 414 14.78 -16.48 3.32
C GLN A 414 15.74 -16.13 2.17
N TYR A 415 16.05 -14.85 1.97
CA TYR A 415 17.00 -14.41 0.94
C TYR A 415 18.38 -15.06 1.13
N LYS A 416 18.89 -15.15 2.35
CA LYS A 416 20.17 -15.83 2.63
C LYS A 416 20.14 -17.32 2.34
N GLU A 417 19.03 -18.01 2.63
CA GLU A 417 18.89 -19.43 2.25
C GLU A 417 18.77 -19.59 0.73
N ASP A 418 18.09 -18.69 0.03
CA ASP A 418 17.99 -18.73 -1.44
C ASP A 418 19.35 -18.53 -2.11
N VAL A 419 20.17 -17.59 -1.63
CA VAL A 419 21.56 -17.42 -2.09
C VAL A 419 22.35 -18.71 -1.91
N ARG A 420 22.28 -19.32 -0.72
CA ARG A 420 22.96 -20.60 -0.43
C ARG A 420 22.48 -21.75 -1.31
N VAL A 421 21.19 -21.79 -1.64
CA VAL A 421 20.63 -22.84 -2.50
C VAL A 421 21.06 -22.63 -3.95
N ALA A 422 21.05 -21.39 -4.43
CA ALA A 422 21.58 -21.03 -5.74
C ALA A 422 23.04 -21.44 -5.87
N GLU A 423 23.90 -21.05 -4.93
CA GLU A 423 25.33 -21.43 -4.91
C GLU A 423 25.50 -22.96 -5.01
N LYS A 424 24.79 -23.73 -4.17
CA LYS A 424 24.89 -25.20 -4.19
C LYS A 424 24.41 -25.84 -5.49
N ILE A 425 23.35 -25.30 -6.09
CA ILE A 425 22.85 -25.78 -7.40
C ILE A 425 23.89 -25.46 -8.47
N SER A 426 24.45 -24.25 -8.46
CA SER A 426 25.52 -23.84 -9.36
C SER A 426 26.75 -24.75 -9.24
N ASP A 427 27.19 -25.06 -8.02
CA ASP A 427 28.30 -26.00 -7.78
C ASP A 427 28.03 -27.38 -8.42
N GLN A 428 26.80 -27.88 -8.35
CA GLN A 428 26.43 -29.15 -8.99
C GLN A 428 26.37 -29.05 -10.52
N ILE A 429 26.03 -27.88 -11.06
CA ILE A 429 26.07 -27.63 -12.51
C ILE A 429 27.52 -27.56 -12.98
N GLU A 430 28.44 -26.97 -12.21
CA GLU A 430 29.86 -26.91 -12.54
C GLU A 430 30.48 -28.30 -12.66
N LEU A 431 30.04 -29.27 -11.84
CA LEU A 431 30.46 -30.67 -11.94
C LEU A 431 30.07 -31.35 -13.25
N LEU A 432 29.15 -30.77 -14.03
CA LEU A 432 28.81 -31.25 -15.38
C LEU A 432 29.87 -30.86 -16.41
N ASN A 433 30.86 -30.04 -16.05
CA ASN A 433 31.98 -29.61 -16.90
C ASN A 433 31.56 -28.92 -18.20
N LEU A 434 30.50 -28.09 -18.15
CA LEU A 434 29.94 -27.37 -19.31
C LEU A 434 30.57 -25.98 -19.53
N GLY A 435 31.59 -25.63 -18.72
CA GLY A 435 32.21 -24.30 -18.69
C GLY A 435 31.51 -23.33 -17.73
N GLU A 436 32.13 -22.16 -17.52
CA GLU A 436 31.64 -21.12 -16.60
C GLU A 436 30.28 -20.54 -17.02
N ILE A 437 30.03 -20.49 -18.34
CA ILE A 437 28.77 -20.03 -18.94
C ILE A 437 28.26 -21.16 -19.84
N PRO A 438 27.49 -22.12 -19.29
CA PRO A 438 26.92 -23.20 -20.08
C PRO A 438 26.05 -22.66 -21.23
N LYS A 439 26.15 -23.29 -22.40
CA LYS A 439 25.33 -22.93 -23.58
C LYS A 439 23.97 -23.60 -23.52
N GLU A 440 23.91 -24.74 -22.85
CA GLU A 440 22.73 -25.53 -22.59
C GLU A 440 21.74 -24.75 -21.71
N PRO A 441 20.44 -24.74 -22.04
CA PRO A 441 19.44 -24.08 -21.23
C PRO A 441 19.23 -24.82 -19.91
N ILE A 442 18.87 -24.06 -18.88
CA ILE A 442 18.51 -24.60 -17.57
C ILE A 442 16.99 -24.70 -17.42
N VAL A 443 16.51 -25.81 -16.86
CA VAL A 443 15.11 -26.00 -16.48
C VAL A 443 15.02 -26.39 -15.02
N PHE A 444 14.22 -25.64 -14.25
CA PHE A 444 13.88 -25.97 -12.87
C PHE A 444 12.51 -26.62 -12.82
N VAL A 445 12.47 -27.91 -12.46
CA VAL A 445 11.21 -28.67 -12.35
C VAL A 445 10.83 -28.81 -10.89
N GLY A 446 9.61 -28.38 -10.55
CA GLY A 446 9.09 -28.41 -9.18
C GLY A 446 9.37 -27.14 -8.38
N ALA A 447 9.17 -27.21 -7.07
CA ALA A 447 9.33 -26.07 -6.16
C ALA A 447 9.90 -26.51 -4.81
N ARG A 448 10.62 -25.61 -4.15
CA ARG A 448 11.25 -25.83 -2.85
C ARG A 448 11.03 -24.66 -1.91
N ALA A 449 10.31 -24.92 -0.82
CA ALA A 449 10.18 -23.96 0.27
C ALA A 449 11.52 -23.64 0.95
N ALA A 450 11.72 -22.39 1.36
CA ALA A 450 12.91 -22.00 2.11
C ALA A 450 12.95 -22.64 3.50
N ARG A 451 14.11 -23.18 3.87
CA ARG A 451 14.40 -23.59 5.25
C ARG A 451 14.73 -22.36 6.07
N LYS A 452 13.87 -22.04 7.03
CA LYS A 452 13.96 -20.87 7.89
C LYS A 452 14.13 -21.28 9.35
N ASN A 453 14.69 -20.40 10.17
CA ASN A 453 14.79 -20.64 11.61
C ASN A 453 13.43 -20.46 12.32
N PRO A 454 13.26 -20.96 13.57
CA PRO A 454 12.00 -20.88 14.30
C PRO A 454 11.48 -19.45 14.57
N SER A 455 12.36 -18.44 14.53
CA SER A 455 11.97 -17.03 14.71
C SER A 455 11.26 -16.45 13.49
N CYS A 456 11.34 -17.09 12.32
CA CYS A 456 10.67 -16.64 11.11
C CYS A 456 9.15 -16.84 11.15
N ILE A 457 8.44 -16.12 10.28
CA ILE A 457 7.00 -16.33 10.07
C ILE A 457 6.80 -17.58 9.18
N PRO A 458 5.87 -18.49 9.54
CA PRO A 458 5.53 -19.67 8.75
C PRO A 458 5.04 -19.32 7.33
N GLY A 459 5.40 -20.13 6.35
CA GLY A 459 5.10 -19.88 4.93
C GLY A 459 3.60 -19.74 4.60
N ASN A 460 2.74 -20.47 5.31
CA ASN A 460 1.28 -20.42 5.14
C ASN A 460 0.63 -19.12 5.62
N GLN A 461 1.37 -18.26 6.32
CA GLN A 461 0.90 -16.94 6.76
C GLN A 461 1.45 -15.80 5.90
N LEU A 462 2.33 -16.11 4.93
CA LEU A 462 2.98 -15.14 4.06
C LEU A 462 2.26 -15.04 2.71
N GLU A 463 2.25 -13.85 2.12
CA GLU A 463 1.90 -13.67 0.71
C GLU A 463 3.14 -13.87 -0.17
N LEU A 464 3.90 -12.81 -0.45
CA LEU A 464 5.10 -12.89 -1.29
C LEU A 464 6.36 -12.50 -0.52
N ILE A 465 6.27 -11.54 0.40
CA ILE A 465 7.42 -11.15 1.21
C ILE A 465 7.80 -12.30 2.16
N GLY A 466 9.03 -12.81 2.02
CA GLY A 466 9.54 -13.94 2.81
C GLY A 466 9.23 -15.33 2.26
N LYS A 467 8.69 -15.41 1.04
CA LYS A 467 8.67 -16.65 0.23
C LYS A 467 9.91 -16.75 -0.66
N SER A 468 10.32 -17.99 -0.91
CA SER A 468 11.53 -18.27 -1.69
C SER A 468 11.32 -18.05 -3.19
N PHE A 469 12.36 -17.60 -3.88
CA PHE A 469 12.44 -17.63 -5.34
C PHE A 469 12.32 -19.05 -5.90
N PHE A 470 12.75 -20.05 -5.13
CA PHE A 470 12.62 -21.47 -5.48
C PHE A 470 11.24 -22.05 -5.13
N GLU A 471 10.37 -21.32 -4.43
CA GLU A 471 9.03 -21.77 -4.00
C GLU A 471 7.91 -21.23 -4.88
N VAL A 472 8.01 -19.98 -5.32
CA VAL A 472 6.92 -19.31 -6.05
C VAL A 472 6.98 -19.64 -7.53
N SER A 473 6.07 -20.51 -7.97
CA SER A 473 5.93 -20.91 -9.38
C SER A 473 4.47 -21.18 -9.74
N PHE A 474 4.05 -20.76 -10.93
CA PHE A 474 2.75 -21.11 -11.53
C PHE A 474 2.85 -22.28 -12.54
N GLY A 475 4.06 -22.80 -12.74
CA GLY A 475 4.40 -23.83 -13.73
C GLY A 475 5.89 -23.80 -14.03
N THR A 476 6.43 -24.87 -14.63
CA THR A 476 7.88 -25.03 -14.87
C THR A 476 8.50 -23.87 -15.65
N GLU A 477 7.79 -23.32 -16.64
CA GLU A 477 8.24 -22.14 -17.39
C GLU A 477 8.43 -20.90 -16.50
N HIS A 478 7.39 -20.55 -15.74
CA HIS A 478 7.44 -19.39 -14.84
C HIS A 478 8.46 -19.59 -13.72
N GLY A 479 8.48 -20.77 -13.10
CA GLY A 479 9.46 -21.11 -12.06
C GLY A 479 10.89 -21.01 -12.57
N THR A 480 11.16 -21.59 -13.75
CA THR A 480 12.47 -21.48 -14.40
C THR A 480 12.84 -20.04 -14.66
N TRP A 481 11.93 -19.22 -15.17
CA TRP A 481 12.19 -17.80 -15.40
C TRP A 481 12.55 -17.03 -14.13
N VAL A 482 11.79 -17.23 -13.03
CA VAL A 482 12.06 -16.58 -11.73
C VAL A 482 13.39 -17.03 -11.15
N MET A 483 13.62 -18.34 -11.07
CA MET A 483 14.82 -18.92 -10.45
C MET A 483 16.06 -18.57 -11.24
N ARG A 484 16.01 -18.65 -12.58
CA ARG A 484 17.11 -18.25 -13.45
C ARG A 484 17.44 -16.77 -13.27
N ASN A 485 16.44 -15.88 -13.28
CA ASN A 485 16.68 -14.45 -13.11
C ASN A 485 17.23 -14.14 -11.71
N PHE A 486 16.75 -14.81 -10.67
CA PHE A 486 17.32 -14.69 -9.33
C PHE A 486 18.80 -15.08 -9.32
N MET A 487 19.16 -16.24 -9.88
CA MET A 487 20.57 -16.67 -9.97
C MET A 487 21.42 -15.69 -10.79
N ALA A 488 20.87 -15.08 -11.84
CA ALA A 488 21.56 -14.03 -12.60
C ALA A 488 21.82 -12.76 -11.79
N THR A 489 21.02 -12.44 -10.76
CA THR A 489 21.36 -11.35 -9.81
C THR A 489 22.60 -11.64 -8.98
N LEU A 490 22.98 -12.91 -8.84
CA LEU A 490 24.18 -13.36 -8.11
C LEU A 490 25.40 -13.51 -9.03
N GLY A 491 25.24 -13.32 -10.35
CA GLY A 491 26.30 -13.43 -11.34
C GLY A 491 26.26 -14.72 -12.17
N TYR A 492 25.34 -15.64 -11.92
CA TYR A 492 25.23 -16.88 -12.71
C TYR A 492 24.52 -16.64 -14.04
N SER A 493 25.13 -17.06 -15.15
CA SER A 493 24.58 -16.87 -16.49
C SER A 493 24.12 -18.19 -17.09
N TYR A 494 22.82 -18.45 -17.05
CA TYR A 494 22.19 -19.61 -17.69
C TYR A 494 21.22 -19.18 -18.81
N ALA A 495 21.19 -19.95 -19.89
CA ALA A 495 20.25 -19.76 -21.00
C ALA A 495 18.84 -20.19 -20.61
N LEU A 496 17.82 -19.51 -21.15
CA LEU A 496 16.42 -19.93 -21.00
C LEU A 496 16.08 -21.03 -21.99
N PRO A 497 15.23 -21.99 -21.60
CA PRO A 497 14.70 -23.02 -22.49
C PRO A 497 13.58 -22.46 -23.37
N ASP A 498 13.28 -23.15 -24.47
CA ASP A 498 12.01 -23.02 -25.20
C ASP A 498 10.92 -23.96 -24.62
N GLY A 499 9.70 -23.85 -25.15
CA GLY A 499 8.57 -24.64 -24.67
C GLY A 499 8.70 -26.16 -24.90
N VAL A 500 9.43 -26.59 -25.94
CA VAL A 500 9.68 -28.01 -26.22
C VAL A 500 10.65 -28.56 -25.18
N GLN A 501 11.72 -27.82 -24.91
CA GLN A 501 12.73 -28.17 -23.90
C GLN A 501 12.12 -28.22 -22.49
N ILE A 502 11.18 -27.33 -22.17
CA ILE A 502 10.45 -27.39 -20.90
C ILE A 502 9.65 -28.70 -20.79
N ALA A 503 8.85 -29.03 -21.81
CA ALA A 503 8.04 -30.24 -21.80
C ALA A 503 8.89 -31.53 -21.73
N GLU A 504 10.03 -31.54 -22.43
CA GLU A 504 10.99 -32.64 -22.36
C GLU A 504 11.63 -32.76 -20.97
N ALA A 505 12.05 -31.65 -20.39
CA ALA A 505 12.63 -31.64 -19.05
C ALA A 505 11.64 -32.10 -17.98
N GLU A 506 10.34 -31.78 -18.10
CA GLU A 506 9.31 -32.29 -17.20
C GLU A 506 9.18 -33.82 -17.27
N GLN A 507 9.22 -34.40 -18.47
CA GLN A 507 9.18 -35.85 -18.66
C GLN A 507 10.41 -36.53 -18.06
N VAL A 508 11.61 -36.02 -18.37
CA VAL A 508 12.86 -36.59 -17.86
C VAL A 508 12.98 -36.44 -16.34
N ALA A 509 12.54 -35.31 -15.80
CA ALA A 509 12.57 -35.06 -14.36
C ALA A 509 11.67 -36.01 -13.57
N ALA A 510 10.65 -36.63 -14.16
CA ALA A 510 9.80 -37.60 -13.45
C ALA A 510 10.62 -38.72 -12.79
N GLU A 511 11.65 -39.21 -13.48
CA GLU A 511 12.53 -40.30 -13.04
C GLU A 511 13.76 -39.82 -12.24
N MET A 512 14.01 -38.51 -12.16
CA MET A 512 15.12 -37.96 -11.39
C MET A 512 14.81 -37.90 -9.89
N PRO A 513 15.79 -38.03 -8.99
CA PRO A 513 15.58 -37.75 -7.58
C PRO A 513 15.46 -36.24 -7.33
N ALA A 514 14.71 -35.84 -6.30
CA ALA A 514 14.55 -34.42 -5.95
C ALA A 514 15.76 -33.87 -5.16
N TRP A 515 16.05 -32.59 -5.37
CA TRP A 515 17.08 -31.85 -4.66
C TRP A 515 16.86 -31.92 -3.13
N PRO A 516 17.92 -32.16 -2.33
CA PRO A 516 19.36 -32.10 -2.66
C PRO A 516 20.01 -33.46 -2.93
N THR A 517 19.25 -34.48 -3.31
CA THR A 517 19.79 -35.83 -3.54
C THR A 517 20.71 -35.85 -4.76
N THR A 518 21.79 -36.62 -4.73
CA THR A 518 22.68 -36.82 -5.89
C THR A 518 21.88 -37.26 -7.12
N GLY A 519 22.14 -36.63 -8.26
CA GLY A 519 21.41 -36.86 -9.51
C GLY A 519 20.18 -35.96 -9.70
N SER A 520 19.86 -35.08 -8.75
CA SER A 520 18.80 -34.05 -8.90
C SER A 520 19.18 -32.92 -9.86
N VAL A 521 20.47 -32.77 -10.15
CA VAL A 521 21.01 -31.91 -11.19
C VAL A 521 21.67 -32.81 -12.23
N ALA A 522 21.24 -32.73 -13.49
CA ALA A 522 21.79 -33.56 -14.56
C ALA A 522 21.70 -32.86 -15.93
N MET A 523 22.68 -33.14 -16.79
CA MET A 523 22.58 -32.84 -18.22
C MET A 523 21.91 -34.02 -18.93
N LYS A 524 20.77 -33.76 -19.57
CA LYS A 524 20.01 -34.73 -20.36
C LYS A 524 19.52 -34.05 -21.63
N ASN A 525 19.74 -34.69 -22.78
CA ASN A 525 19.27 -34.22 -24.08
C ASN A 525 19.63 -32.76 -24.39
N GLY A 526 20.81 -32.31 -23.95
CA GLY A 526 21.28 -30.93 -24.15
C GLY A 526 20.62 -29.89 -23.23
N ILE A 527 19.95 -30.33 -22.17
CA ILE A 527 19.27 -29.47 -21.17
C ILE A 527 19.86 -29.75 -19.79
N ILE A 528 20.13 -28.69 -19.02
CA ILE A 528 20.49 -28.80 -17.61
C ILE A 528 19.19 -28.83 -16.81
N ILE A 529 18.86 -29.98 -16.24
CA ILE A 529 17.63 -30.18 -15.47
C ILE A 529 17.97 -30.13 -13.98
N VAL A 530 17.24 -29.30 -13.23
CA VAL A 530 17.29 -29.21 -11.77
C VAL A 530 15.92 -29.60 -11.22
N LYS A 531 15.81 -30.81 -10.63
CA LYS A 531 14.57 -31.28 -9.99
C LYS A 531 14.51 -30.84 -8.53
N LEU A 532 13.52 -30.02 -8.20
CA LEU A 532 13.30 -29.49 -6.85
C LEU A 532 12.29 -30.30 -6.03
N SER A 533 11.31 -30.94 -6.69
CA SER A 533 10.28 -31.77 -6.05
C SER A 533 9.72 -32.80 -7.00
#